data_AF-A0A6P1M2N8-F1
#
_entry.id   AF-A0A6P1M2N8-F1
#
_cell.length_a   1.000
_cell.length_b   1.000
_cell.length_c   1.000
_cell.angle_alpha   90.00
_cell.angle_beta   90.00
_cell.angle_gamma   90.00
#
_symmetry.space_group_name_H-M   'P 1'
#
loop_
_entity.id
_entity.type
_entity.pdbx_description
1 polymer ?
#
loop_
_entity_poly.entity_id
_entity_poly.type
_entity_poly.pdbx_seq_one_letter_code
_entity_poly.pdbx_strand_id
1 'polypeptide(L)'
;MCVTAVASLLALVTAQIRAFQIGWHSRDLMQVAAVGLIVLLALNRRIDIQHKVPFLIAAFSVAGIGGIGTLGMFAGMVFIFPISAVIMSIFYPLKIAVTFILSTLLFYGTIATGFCSGALNLPPDCLMINPRHWGVYIASMIFFFVIACVVIYSYRKIMQQLINQISDQRDELTEALKQVRTLTGLLPICASCKKVRNDSGYWDQLEDYIQNHSDAKFSHAICPDCLNKLYPELANEVNVLMQAERH
;
A
#
# COMPACT_ATOMS: atom_id res chain seq x y z
N MET A 1 -2.55 16.42 9.96
CA MET A 1 -2.87 16.49 8.51
C MET A 1 -3.79 17.67 8.16
N CYS A 2 -4.91 17.92 8.87
CA CYS A 2 -5.76 19.10 8.59
C CYS A 2 -5.04 20.45 8.76
N VAL A 3 -4.32 20.64 9.87
CA VAL A 3 -3.67 21.94 10.17
C VAL A 3 -2.61 22.31 9.13
N THR A 4 -1.81 21.35 8.68
CA THR A 4 -0.78 21.55 7.65
C THR A 4 -1.41 21.85 6.29
N ALA A 5 -2.49 21.15 5.92
CA ALA A 5 -3.20 21.39 4.67
C ALA A 5 -3.85 22.79 4.64
N VAL A 6 -4.48 23.21 5.73
CA VAL A 6 -5.08 24.55 5.86
C VAL A 6 -4.02 25.63 5.80
N ALA A 7 -2.87 25.44 6.45
CA ALA A 7 -1.75 26.39 6.38
C ALA A 7 -1.17 26.50 4.96
N SER A 8 -1.02 25.38 4.23
CA SER A 8 -0.56 25.41 2.83
C SER A 8 -1.54 26.12 1.90
N LEU A 9 -2.85 25.93 2.10
CA LEU A 9 -3.89 26.61 1.33
C LEU A 9 -3.88 28.13 1.60
N LEU A 10 -3.77 28.53 2.87
CA LEU A 10 -3.66 29.95 3.24
C LEU A 10 -2.38 30.60 2.70
N ALA A 11 -1.25 29.88 2.71
CA ALA A 11 0.00 30.35 2.12
C ALA A 11 -0.11 30.53 0.59
N LEU A 12 -0.81 29.62 -0.10
CA LEU A 12 -1.07 29.75 -1.53
C LEU A 12 -1.97 30.95 -1.82
N VAL A 13 -3.06 31.12 -1.06
CA VAL A 13 -4.00 32.24 -1.21
C VAL A 13 -3.30 33.58 -0.97
N THR A 14 -2.50 33.70 0.08
CA THR A 14 -1.75 34.93 0.38
C THR A 14 -0.70 35.24 -0.69
N ALA A 15 -0.06 34.23 -1.28
CA ALA A 15 0.85 34.41 -2.42
C ALA A 15 0.11 34.92 -3.67
N GLN A 16 -1.10 34.40 -3.97
CA GLN A 16 -1.91 34.87 -5.10
C GLN A 16 -2.42 36.30 -4.90
N ILE A 17 -2.87 36.66 -3.69
CA ILE A 17 -3.31 38.03 -3.35
C ILE A 17 -2.17 39.02 -3.56
N ARG A 18 -0.95 38.67 -3.14
CA ARG A 18 0.24 39.50 -3.34
C ARG A 18 0.58 39.67 -4.83
N ALA A 19 0.49 38.60 -5.62
CA ALA A 19 0.74 38.65 -7.07
C ALA A 19 -0.27 39.55 -7.79
N PHE A 20 -1.53 39.58 -7.34
CA PHE A 20 -2.56 40.45 -7.91
C PHE A 20 -2.31 41.94 -7.64
N GLN A 21 -1.66 42.27 -6.52
CA GLN A 21 -1.35 43.66 -6.15
C GLN A 21 -0.07 44.20 -6.78
N ILE A 22 0.96 43.36 -6.97
CA ILE A 22 2.30 43.77 -7.42
C ILE A 22 2.52 43.49 -8.92
N GLY A 23 1.68 42.65 -9.53
CA GLY A 23 1.83 42.16 -10.90
C GLY A 23 2.46 40.77 -10.94
N TRP A 24 2.15 40.00 -11.99
CA TRP A 24 2.62 38.62 -12.16
C TRP A 24 4.08 38.58 -12.56
N HIS A 25 4.94 38.03 -11.69
CA HIS A 25 6.30 37.67 -12.06
C HIS A 25 6.38 36.26 -12.63
N SER A 26 7.40 36.00 -13.46
CA SER A 26 7.67 34.67 -14.06
C SER A 26 7.77 33.54 -13.04
N ARG A 27 8.28 33.83 -11.84
CA ARG A 27 8.33 32.90 -10.71
C ARG A 27 6.93 32.46 -10.26
N ASP A 28 5.98 33.38 -10.16
CA ASP A 28 4.65 33.12 -9.63
C ASP A 28 3.85 32.27 -10.63
N LEU A 29 4.03 32.51 -11.94
CA LEU A 29 3.52 31.65 -13.01
C LEU A 29 4.09 30.23 -12.94
N MET A 30 5.40 30.10 -12.74
CA MET A 30 6.05 28.79 -12.61
C MET A 30 5.57 28.03 -11.37
N GLN A 31 5.35 28.72 -10.25
CA GLN A 31 4.84 28.13 -9.02
C GLN A 31 3.38 27.67 -9.18
N VAL A 32 2.53 28.46 -9.84
CA VAL A 32 1.15 28.06 -10.17
C VAL A 32 1.12 26.87 -11.11
N ALA A 33 1.97 26.85 -12.14
CA ALA A 33 2.09 25.71 -13.06
C ALA A 33 2.54 24.43 -12.33
N ALA A 34 3.52 24.53 -11.43
CA ALA A 34 3.99 23.39 -10.64
C ALA A 34 2.90 22.86 -9.70
N VAL A 35 2.17 23.73 -9.00
CA VAL A 35 1.03 23.33 -8.16
C VAL A 35 -0.08 22.70 -8.99
N GLY A 36 -0.40 23.28 -10.15
CA GLY A 36 -1.36 22.71 -11.10
C GLY A 36 -0.97 21.31 -11.56
N LEU A 37 0.29 21.10 -11.91
CA LEU A 37 0.82 19.79 -12.28
C LEU A 37 0.73 18.79 -11.12
N ILE A 38 1.08 19.20 -9.91
CA ILE A 38 0.96 18.37 -8.70
C ILE A 38 -0.50 17.94 -8.47
N VAL A 39 -1.45 18.87 -8.57
CA VAL A 39 -2.88 18.58 -8.41
C VAL A 39 -3.39 17.66 -9.51
N LEU A 40 -3.03 17.89 -10.77
CA LEU A 40 -3.42 17.02 -11.88
C LEU A 40 -2.89 15.60 -11.72
N LEU A 41 -1.61 15.45 -11.33
CA LEU A 41 -1.00 14.14 -11.07
C LEU A 41 -1.64 13.44 -9.86
N ALA A 42 -1.97 14.20 -8.80
CA ALA A 42 -2.64 13.66 -7.62
C ALA A 42 -4.06 13.17 -7.92
N LEU A 43 -4.84 13.94 -8.70
CA LEU A 43 -6.22 13.61 -9.05
C LEU A 43 -6.33 12.51 -10.13
N ASN A 44 -5.29 12.28 -10.92
CA ASN A 44 -5.32 11.27 -11.97
C ASN A 44 -5.36 9.85 -11.40
N ARG A 45 -6.54 9.26 -11.27
CA ARG A 45 -6.73 7.90 -10.72
C ARG A 45 -6.16 6.76 -11.59
N ARG A 46 -5.77 7.02 -12.84
CA ARG A 46 -5.25 5.97 -13.74
C ARG A 46 -3.82 5.52 -13.43
N ILE A 47 -3.03 6.34 -12.74
CA ILE A 47 -1.62 6.04 -12.44
C ILE A 47 -1.52 5.55 -10.99
N ASP A 48 -0.77 4.48 -10.79
CA ASP A 48 -0.49 3.95 -9.46
C ASP A 48 0.38 4.91 -8.63
N ILE A 49 0.19 4.93 -7.31
CA ILE A 49 0.84 5.84 -6.37
C ILE A 49 2.36 5.75 -6.48
N GLN A 50 2.90 4.55 -6.67
CA GLN A 50 4.33 4.32 -6.79
C GLN A 50 4.92 5.09 -7.97
N HIS A 51 4.23 5.17 -9.10
CA HIS A 51 4.72 5.88 -10.27
C HIS A 51 4.50 7.39 -10.18
N LYS A 52 3.49 7.85 -9.42
CA LYS A 52 3.21 9.29 -9.21
C LYS A 52 4.25 9.99 -8.35
N VAL A 53 4.71 9.34 -7.28
CA VAL A 53 5.63 9.90 -6.30
C VAL A 53 6.90 10.54 -6.92
N PRO A 54 7.62 9.90 -7.85
CA PRO A 54 8.82 10.50 -8.44
C PRO A 54 8.50 11.74 -9.30
N PHE A 55 7.37 11.75 -10.02
CA PHE A 55 6.94 12.95 -10.77
C PHE A 55 6.56 14.09 -9.84
N LEU A 56 5.89 13.78 -8.72
CA LEU A 56 5.55 14.78 -7.70
C LEU A 56 6.81 15.38 -7.06
N ILE A 57 7.78 14.53 -6.72
CA ILE A 57 9.07 14.97 -6.19
C ILE A 57 9.83 15.81 -7.22
N ALA A 58 9.88 15.38 -8.49
CA ALA A 58 10.54 16.14 -9.53
C ALA A 58 9.88 17.53 -9.74
N ALA A 59 8.55 17.59 -9.80
CA ALA A 59 7.82 18.84 -9.92
C ALA A 59 8.09 19.78 -8.73
N PHE A 60 8.13 19.24 -7.52
CA PHE A 60 8.40 19.99 -6.30
C PHE A 60 9.85 20.47 -6.22
N SER A 61 10.81 19.64 -6.64
CA SER A 61 12.24 19.99 -6.71
C SER A 61 12.53 21.05 -7.77
N VAL A 62 11.92 20.96 -8.97
CA VAL A 62 12.06 21.98 -10.03
C VAL A 62 11.53 23.34 -9.57
N ALA A 63 10.36 23.36 -8.91
CA ALA A 63 9.82 24.58 -8.32
C ALA A 63 10.75 25.16 -7.24
N GLY A 64 11.37 24.29 -6.43
CA GLY A 64 12.35 24.67 -5.42
C GLY A 64 13.62 25.30 -5.97
N ILE A 65 14.18 24.72 -7.05
CA ILE A 65 15.36 25.25 -7.75
C ILE A 65 15.08 26.65 -8.31
N GLY A 66 13.88 26.86 -8.86
CA GLY A 66 13.43 28.18 -9.31
C GLY A 66 13.39 29.24 -8.20
N GLY A 67 13.18 28.83 -6.94
CA GLY A 67 13.17 29.71 -5.78
C GLY A 67 14.55 30.29 -5.41
N ILE A 68 15.64 29.62 -5.82
CA ILE A 68 17.02 30.00 -5.50
C ILE A 68 17.33 31.44 -5.92
N GLY A 69 16.86 31.84 -7.12
CA GLY A 69 17.12 33.16 -7.66
C GLY A 69 16.39 34.30 -6.94
N THR A 70 15.43 34.03 -6.06
CA THR A 70 14.58 35.08 -5.46
C THR A 70 14.55 35.09 -3.94
N LEU A 71 14.74 33.94 -3.29
CA LEU A 71 14.76 33.82 -1.83
C LEU A 71 16.16 33.44 -1.32
N GLY A 72 17.15 33.42 -2.21
CA GLY A 72 18.48 32.88 -1.97
C GLY A 72 18.49 31.35 -1.91
N MET A 73 19.69 30.76 -1.88
CA MET A 73 19.87 29.30 -1.78
C MET A 73 19.27 28.69 -0.51
N PHE A 74 19.03 29.49 0.54
CA PHE A 74 18.55 29.03 1.84
C PHE A 74 17.07 28.63 1.87
N ALA A 75 16.21 29.23 1.05
CA ALA A 75 14.76 29.08 1.23
C ALA A 75 14.16 27.84 0.56
N GLY A 76 14.74 27.38 -0.56
CA GLY A 76 14.20 26.24 -1.30
C GLY A 76 14.82 24.91 -0.88
N MET A 77 16.15 24.85 -0.77
CA MET A 77 16.86 23.55 -0.80
C MET A 77 16.92 22.84 0.56
N VAL A 78 16.95 23.59 1.66
CA VAL A 78 17.08 23.03 3.03
C VAL A 78 15.91 22.11 3.38
N PHE A 79 14.69 22.38 2.91
CA PHE A 79 13.51 21.61 3.33
C PHE A 79 13.01 20.66 2.25
N ILE A 80 13.09 21.04 0.98
CA ILE A 80 12.50 20.29 -0.14
C ILE A 80 13.17 18.92 -0.30
N PHE A 81 14.50 18.88 -0.27
CA PHE A 81 15.26 17.65 -0.50
C PHE A 81 15.15 16.65 0.65
N PRO A 82 15.31 17.06 1.92
CA PRO A 82 14.99 16.23 3.09
C PRO A 82 13.59 15.60 3.06
N ILE A 83 12.56 16.40 2.76
CA ILE A 83 11.19 15.91 2.67
C ILE A 83 11.04 14.90 1.51
N SER A 84 11.65 15.18 0.35
CA SER A 84 11.60 14.26 -0.78
C SER A 84 12.24 12.89 -0.47
N ALA A 85 13.34 12.87 0.30
CA ALA A 85 13.98 11.62 0.71
C ALA A 85 13.12 10.80 1.67
N VAL A 86 12.42 11.47 2.61
CA VAL A 86 11.45 10.81 3.49
C VAL A 86 10.31 10.22 2.66
N ILE A 87 9.77 10.96 1.70
CA ILE A 87 8.70 10.45 0.83
C ILE A 87 9.20 9.24 0.02
N MET A 88 10.37 9.30 -0.60
CA MET A 88 10.97 8.16 -1.31
C MET A 88 11.10 6.93 -0.41
N SER A 89 11.48 7.11 0.85
CA SER A 89 11.70 6.01 1.78
C SER A 89 10.43 5.26 2.21
N ILE A 90 9.28 5.94 2.15
CA ILE A 90 7.96 5.40 2.51
C ILE A 90 7.43 4.52 1.37
N PHE A 91 7.58 4.96 0.12
CA PHE A 91 6.98 4.29 -1.04
C PHE A 91 7.91 3.28 -1.72
N TYR A 92 9.23 3.36 -1.51
CA TYR A 92 10.22 2.51 -2.17
C TYR A 92 11.08 1.71 -1.20
N PRO A 93 11.71 0.60 -1.63
CA PRO A 93 12.63 -0.17 -0.80
C PRO A 93 13.84 0.64 -0.32
N LEU A 94 14.42 0.22 0.83
CA LEU A 94 15.50 0.92 1.52
C LEU A 94 16.71 1.17 0.60
N LYS A 95 17.02 0.23 -0.31
CA LYS A 95 18.11 0.36 -1.28
C LYS A 95 17.95 1.59 -2.17
N ILE A 96 16.75 1.82 -2.70
CA ILE A 96 16.43 2.97 -3.58
C ILE A 96 16.43 4.27 -2.78
N ALA A 97 15.96 4.24 -1.53
CA ALA A 97 15.99 5.42 -0.66
C ALA A 97 17.43 5.85 -0.32
N VAL A 98 18.31 4.90 0.00
CA VAL A 98 19.73 5.17 0.31
C VAL A 98 20.46 5.71 -0.92
N THR A 99 20.24 5.13 -2.11
CA THR A 99 20.85 5.67 -3.34
C THR A 99 20.37 7.09 -3.64
N PHE A 100 19.08 7.39 -3.42
CA PHE A 100 18.55 8.75 -3.55
C PHE A 100 19.21 9.73 -2.57
N ILE A 101 19.36 9.37 -1.29
CA ILE A 101 20.03 10.21 -0.28
C ILE A 101 21.48 10.48 -0.68
N LEU A 102 22.23 9.44 -1.08
CA LEU A 102 23.62 9.58 -1.51
C LEU A 102 23.74 10.47 -2.76
N SER A 103 22.85 10.30 -3.74
CA SER A 103 22.82 11.15 -4.93
C SER A 103 22.53 12.62 -4.61
N THR A 104 21.66 12.87 -3.61
CA THR A 104 21.32 14.22 -3.14
C THR A 104 22.49 14.87 -2.43
N LEU A 105 23.21 14.13 -1.57
CA LEU A 105 24.43 14.62 -0.91
C LEU A 105 25.54 14.92 -1.92
N LEU A 106 25.71 14.06 -2.93
CA LEU A 106 26.67 14.28 -4.02
C LEU A 106 26.32 15.55 -4.80
N PHE A 107 25.05 15.75 -5.15
CA PHE A 107 24.56 16.95 -5.83
C PHE A 107 24.92 18.21 -5.04
N TYR A 108 24.69 18.23 -3.72
CA TYR A 108 25.11 19.37 -2.89
C TYR A 108 26.63 19.58 -2.87
N GLY A 109 27.42 18.51 -2.84
CA GLY A 109 28.86 18.59 -2.95
C GLY A 109 29.31 19.27 -4.25
N THR A 110 28.69 18.91 -5.38
CA THR A 110 29.01 19.49 -6.70
C THR A 110 28.59 20.96 -6.81
N ILE A 111 27.47 21.35 -6.21
CA ILE A 111 27.04 22.75 -6.19
C ILE A 111 28.01 23.56 -5.30
N ALA A 112 28.37 23.03 -4.12
CA ALA A 112 29.30 23.68 -3.21
C ALA A 112 30.66 23.96 -3.89
N THR A 113 31.21 22.98 -4.62
CA THR A 113 32.48 23.17 -5.34
C THR A 113 32.34 24.17 -6.47
N GLY A 114 31.21 24.22 -7.17
CA GLY A 114 30.93 25.20 -8.22
C GLY A 114 30.90 26.65 -7.71
N PHE A 115 30.35 26.90 -6.52
CA PHE A 115 30.38 28.22 -5.90
C PHE A 115 31.76 28.57 -5.34
N CYS A 116 32.43 27.65 -4.64
CA CYS A 116 33.77 27.88 -4.08
C CYS A 116 34.84 28.11 -5.16
N SER A 117 34.70 27.51 -6.35
CA SER A 117 35.61 27.70 -7.48
C SER A 117 35.31 28.95 -8.31
N GLY A 118 34.22 29.67 -8.02
CA GLY A 118 33.78 30.82 -8.82
C GLY A 118 33.18 30.45 -10.19
N ALA A 119 32.90 29.18 -10.45
CA ALA A 119 32.31 28.71 -11.69
C ALA A 119 30.81 29.06 -11.80
N LEU A 120 30.10 29.15 -10.67
CA LEU A 120 28.72 29.66 -10.61
C LEU A 120 28.69 31.11 -10.10
N ASN A 121 28.49 32.06 -11.01
CA ASN A 121 28.26 33.47 -10.69
C ASN A 121 26.76 33.81 -10.78
N LEU A 122 25.98 33.34 -9.79
CA LEU A 122 24.68 33.93 -9.47
C LEU A 122 24.91 35.19 -8.62
N PRO A 123 24.06 36.23 -8.66
CA PRO A 123 24.21 37.43 -7.81
C PRO A 123 24.26 36.98 -6.35
N PRO A 124 25.44 36.92 -5.71
CA PRO A 124 25.58 36.14 -4.51
C PRO A 124 25.32 37.04 -3.31
N ASP A 125 24.37 36.65 -2.47
CA ASP A 125 24.44 37.01 -1.07
C ASP A 125 25.83 36.60 -0.57
N CYS A 126 26.58 37.51 0.07
CA CYS A 126 27.98 37.29 0.48
C CYS A 126 28.18 36.03 1.36
N LEU A 127 27.10 35.47 1.91
CA LEU A 127 27.09 34.20 2.66
C LEU A 127 27.51 32.98 1.82
N MET A 128 27.27 32.96 0.50
CA MET A 128 27.48 31.76 -0.34
C MET A 128 28.94 31.52 -0.75
N ILE A 129 29.79 32.53 -0.60
CA ILE A 129 31.21 32.48 -0.97
C ILE A 129 32.05 31.83 0.14
N ASN A 130 31.61 31.93 1.40
CA ASN A 130 32.40 31.45 2.54
C ASN A 130 32.29 29.92 2.69
N PRO A 131 33.41 29.16 2.64
CA PRO A 131 33.39 27.70 2.72
C PRO A 131 32.89 27.17 4.09
N ARG A 132 32.97 27.98 5.15
CA ARG A 132 32.48 27.60 6.48
C ARG A 132 30.96 27.40 6.52
N HIS A 133 30.20 28.21 5.78
CA HIS A 133 28.74 28.08 5.74
C HIS A 133 28.31 26.81 5.02
N TRP A 134 29.03 26.42 3.97
CA TRP A 134 28.83 25.13 3.30
C TRP A 134 29.08 23.93 4.21
N GLY A 135 30.09 24.00 5.10
CA GLY A 135 30.32 22.98 6.11
C GLY A 135 29.13 22.78 7.06
N VAL A 136 28.55 23.88 7.57
CA VAL A 136 27.35 23.82 8.43
C VAL A 136 26.16 23.22 7.67
N TYR A 137 26.00 23.58 6.39
CA TYR A 137 24.92 23.07 5.55
C TYR A 137 25.01 21.54 5.39
N ILE A 138 26.17 21.05 4.97
CA ILE A 138 26.41 19.62 4.76
C ILE A 138 26.20 18.86 6.08
N ALA A 139 26.71 19.38 7.20
CA ALA A 139 26.50 18.77 8.52
C ALA A 139 25.01 18.69 8.91
N SER A 140 24.24 19.77 8.68
CA SER A 140 22.80 19.78 8.96
C SER A 140 22.01 18.79 8.10
N MET A 141 22.39 18.65 6.82
CA MET A 141 21.80 17.66 5.92
C MET A 141 22.13 16.23 6.35
N ILE A 142 23.40 15.96 6.70
CA ILE A 142 23.82 14.65 7.22
C ILE A 142 23.02 14.31 8.48
N PHE A 143 22.89 15.24 9.43
CA PHE A 143 22.10 15.03 10.64
C PHE A 143 20.63 14.69 10.33
N PHE A 144 19.99 15.45 9.43
CA PHE A 144 18.61 15.16 9.01
C PHE A 144 18.49 13.77 8.37
N PHE A 145 19.39 13.42 7.45
CA PHE A 145 19.34 12.12 6.77
C PHE A 145 19.64 10.97 7.71
N VAL A 146 20.53 11.13 8.69
CA VAL A 146 20.77 10.13 9.73
C VAL A 146 19.49 9.89 10.54
N ILE A 147 18.83 10.95 11.00
CA ILE A 147 17.54 10.83 11.71
C ILE A 147 16.51 10.14 10.81
N ALA A 148 16.37 10.58 9.56
CA ALA A 148 15.43 9.97 8.61
C ALA A 148 15.72 8.47 8.46
N CYS A 149 16.98 8.07 8.23
CA CYS A 149 17.39 6.67 8.12
C CYS A 149 17.04 5.85 9.38
N VAL A 150 17.27 6.40 10.57
CA VAL A 150 16.92 5.75 11.85
C VAL A 150 15.41 5.56 11.97
N VAL A 151 14.64 6.59 11.64
CA VAL A 151 13.17 6.54 11.66
C VAL A 151 12.66 5.50 10.66
N ILE A 152 13.18 5.50 9.43
CA ILE A 152 12.82 4.56 8.36
C ILE A 152 13.13 3.13 8.77
N TYR A 153 14.32 2.89 9.32
CA TYR A 153 14.73 1.56 9.77
C TYR A 153 13.82 1.06 10.89
N SER A 154 13.55 1.91 11.88
CA SER A 154 12.65 1.60 13.00
C SER A 154 11.23 1.29 12.50
N TYR A 155 10.71 2.11 11.59
CA TYR A 155 9.38 1.93 11.01
C TYR A 155 9.27 0.61 10.23
N ARG A 156 10.26 0.28 9.39
CA ARG A 156 10.28 -0.98 8.62
C ARG A 156 10.30 -2.20 9.53
N LYS A 157 11.11 -2.15 10.59
CA LYS A 157 11.21 -3.24 11.57
C LYS A 157 9.87 -3.48 12.26
N ILE A 158 9.22 -2.42 12.73
CA ILE A 158 7.89 -2.49 13.36
C ILE A 158 6.85 -3.02 12.40
N MET A 159 6.83 -2.54 11.15
CA MET A 159 5.86 -2.99 10.15
C MET A 159 6.02 -4.47 9.80
N GLN A 160 7.24 -4.98 9.69
CA GLN A 160 7.47 -6.41 9.46
C GLN A 160 6.97 -7.26 10.63
N GLN A 161 7.18 -6.82 11.87
CA GLN A 161 6.67 -7.51 13.05
C GLN A 161 5.13 -7.56 13.05
N LEU A 162 4.47 -6.45 12.73
CA LEU A 162 3.02 -6.38 12.66
C LEU A 162 2.45 -7.29 11.56
N ILE A 163 3.08 -7.32 10.38
CA ILE A 163 2.64 -8.17 9.27
C ILE A 163 2.76 -9.65 9.65
N ASN A 164 3.85 -10.05 10.30
CA ASN A 164 4.04 -11.44 10.76
C ASN A 164 3.00 -11.83 11.82
N GLN A 165 2.68 -10.93 12.75
CA GLN A 165 1.62 -11.21 13.73
C GLN A 165 0.26 -11.43 13.05
N ILE A 166 -0.05 -10.63 12.03
CA ILE A 166 -1.30 -10.77 11.27
C ILE A 166 -1.29 -12.11 10.50
N SER A 167 -0.16 -12.53 9.92
CA SER A 167 -0.09 -13.84 9.26
C SER A 167 -0.24 -14.99 10.24
N ASP A 168 0.41 -14.92 11.40
CA ASP A 168 0.35 -15.98 12.41
C ASP A 168 -1.07 -16.14 12.96
N GLN A 169 -1.75 -15.04 13.27
CA GLN A 169 -3.16 -15.06 13.70
C GLN A 169 -4.10 -15.63 12.64
N ARG A 170 -3.85 -15.30 11.36
CA ARG A 170 -4.62 -15.85 10.25
C ARG A 170 -4.43 -17.36 10.15
N ASP A 171 -3.19 -17.83 10.28
CA ASP A 171 -2.86 -19.24 10.16
C ASP A 171 -3.43 -20.05 11.33
N GLU A 172 -3.36 -19.53 12.57
CA GLU A 172 -3.98 -20.12 13.75
C GLU A 172 -5.50 -20.27 13.58
N LEU A 173 -6.19 -19.20 13.14
CA LEU A 173 -7.62 -19.23 12.88
C LEU A 173 -7.97 -20.24 11.77
N THR A 174 -7.16 -20.28 10.70
CA THR A 174 -7.36 -21.21 9.59
C THR A 174 -7.20 -22.66 10.05
N GLU A 175 -6.25 -22.94 10.93
CA GLU A 175 -6.02 -24.28 11.46
C GLU A 175 -7.10 -24.70 12.46
N ALA A 176 -7.55 -23.81 13.34
CA ALA A 176 -8.69 -24.06 14.22
C ALA A 176 -9.97 -24.41 13.42
N LEU A 177 -10.22 -23.70 12.32
CA LEU A 177 -11.33 -24.00 11.41
C LEU A 177 -11.20 -25.37 10.74
N LYS A 178 -9.99 -25.78 10.35
CA LYS A 178 -9.76 -27.14 9.85
C LYS A 178 -10.00 -28.20 10.92
N GLN A 179 -9.54 -27.96 12.15
CA GLN A 179 -9.75 -28.90 13.26
C GLN A 179 -11.23 -29.10 13.57
N VAL A 180 -12.05 -28.04 13.56
CA VAL A 180 -13.51 -28.15 13.70
C VAL A 180 -14.13 -28.98 12.55
N ARG A 181 -13.64 -28.83 11.32
CA ARG A 181 -14.07 -29.65 10.17
C ARG A 181 -13.63 -31.11 10.26
N THR A 182 -12.57 -31.43 11.00
CA THR A 182 -12.09 -32.82 11.18
C THR A 182 -12.63 -33.48 12.45
N LEU A 183 -12.92 -32.71 13.51
CA LEU A 183 -13.48 -33.19 14.78
C LEU A 183 -14.98 -33.51 14.69
N THR A 184 -15.63 -33.13 13.60
CA THR A 184 -16.96 -33.64 13.20
C THR A 184 -16.91 -35.06 12.60
N GLY A 185 -15.74 -35.71 12.55
CA GLY A 185 -15.53 -36.99 11.87
C GLY A 185 -16.12 -38.25 12.52
N LEU A 186 -16.57 -38.20 13.78
CA LEU A 186 -17.25 -39.33 14.42
C LEU A 186 -18.70 -38.97 14.73
N LEU A 187 -19.59 -39.26 13.79
CA LEU A 187 -21.03 -39.13 14.01
C LEU A 187 -21.53 -40.36 14.78
N PRO A 188 -21.95 -40.24 16.06
CA PRO A 188 -22.55 -41.34 16.79
C PRO A 188 -23.88 -41.73 16.13
N ILE A 189 -23.85 -42.84 15.40
CA ILE A 189 -25.02 -43.44 14.74
C ILE A 189 -25.59 -44.58 15.58
N CYS A 190 -26.91 -44.62 15.70
CA CYS A 190 -27.59 -45.73 16.36
C CYS A 190 -27.44 -47.00 15.52
N ALA A 191 -26.87 -48.06 16.09
CA ALA A 191 -26.69 -49.34 15.39
C ALA A 191 -28.00 -49.99 14.91
N SER A 192 -29.14 -49.67 15.56
CA SER A 192 -30.44 -50.24 15.22
C SER A 192 -31.21 -49.41 14.19
N CYS A 193 -31.34 -48.09 14.41
CA CYS A 193 -32.20 -47.24 13.58
C CYS A 193 -31.43 -46.26 12.66
N LYS A 194 -30.09 -46.26 12.70
CA LYS A 194 -29.19 -45.40 11.91
C LYS A 194 -29.37 -43.88 12.06
N LYS A 195 -30.19 -43.43 13.02
CA LYS A 195 -30.28 -42.03 13.40
C LYS A 195 -28.93 -41.52 13.94
N VAL A 196 -28.65 -40.24 13.74
CA VAL A 196 -27.46 -39.56 14.27
C VAL A 196 -27.82 -38.83 15.54
N ARG A 197 -26.96 -38.91 16.56
CA ARG A 197 -27.14 -38.10 17.77
C ARG A 197 -26.54 -36.72 17.56
N ASN A 198 -27.34 -35.68 17.77
CA ASN A 198 -26.91 -34.29 17.67
C ASN A 198 -26.23 -33.79 18.96
N ASP A 199 -25.65 -32.59 18.91
CA ASP A 199 -24.95 -31.96 20.04
C ASP A 199 -25.86 -31.67 21.24
N SER A 200 -27.18 -31.59 21.01
CA SER A 200 -28.21 -31.44 22.06
C SER A 200 -28.62 -32.78 22.69
N GLY A 201 -28.08 -33.89 22.20
CA GLY A 201 -28.32 -35.24 22.70
C GLY A 201 -29.56 -35.95 22.11
N TYR A 202 -30.29 -35.31 21.19
CA TYR A 202 -31.44 -35.89 20.48
C TYR A 202 -31.01 -36.69 19.26
N TRP A 203 -31.93 -37.53 18.75
CA TRP A 203 -31.68 -38.43 17.62
C TRP A 203 -32.44 -37.96 16.37
N ASP A 204 -31.68 -37.49 15.39
CA ASP A 204 -32.21 -36.96 14.12
C ASP A 204 -31.99 -37.98 12.99
N GLN A 205 -32.75 -37.83 11.89
CA GLN A 205 -32.43 -38.56 10.66
C GLN A 205 -31.07 -38.10 10.12
N LEU A 206 -30.34 -39.02 9.49
CA LEU A 206 -28.98 -38.77 8.99
C LEU A 206 -28.98 -37.64 7.94
N GLU A 207 -29.98 -37.67 7.07
CA GLU A 207 -30.18 -36.71 5.98
C GLU A 207 -30.41 -35.30 6.54
N ASP A 208 -31.34 -35.15 7.48
CA ASP A 208 -31.63 -33.89 8.17
C ASP A 208 -30.39 -33.36 8.90
N TYR A 209 -29.67 -34.24 9.59
CA TYR A 209 -28.46 -33.88 10.32
C TYR A 209 -27.37 -33.36 9.37
N ILE A 210 -27.07 -34.07 8.29
CA ILE A 210 -26.03 -33.68 7.32
C ILE A 210 -26.42 -32.39 6.58
N GLN A 211 -27.69 -32.23 6.20
CA GLN A 211 -28.15 -31.04 5.49
C GLN A 211 -28.12 -29.78 6.38
N ASN A 212 -28.34 -29.93 7.69
CA ASN A 212 -28.24 -28.82 8.64
C ASN A 212 -26.79 -28.47 9.04
N HIS A 213 -25.85 -29.41 8.92
CA HIS A 213 -24.46 -29.26 9.37
C HIS A 213 -23.44 -29.24 8.21
N SER A 214 -23.88 -29.23 6.95
CA SER A 214 -23.01 -29.15 5.77
C SER A 214 -23.74 -28.54 4.57
N ASP A 215 -22.98 -28.17 3.54
CA ASP A 215 -23.54 -27.67 2.27
C ASP A 215 -24.09 -28.79 1.35
N ALA A 216 -24.21 -30.03 1.84
CA ALA A 216 -24.67 -31.16 1.04
C ALA A 216 -26.18 -31.07 0.72
N LYS A 217 -26.56 -31.45 -0.51
CA LYS A 217 -27.95 -31.53 -0.97
C LYS A 217 -28.30 -32.97 -1.32
N PHE A 218 -29.39 -33.48 -0.76
CA PHE A 218 -29.87 -34.83 -1.04
C PHE A 218 -30.91 -34.85 -2.15
N SER A 219 -30.77 -35.82 -3.06
CA SER A 219 -31.82 -36.20 -4.02
C SER A 219 -32.26 -37.63 -3.70
N HIS A 220 -33.57 -37.88 -3.72
CA HIS A 220 -34.10 -39.22 -3.48
C HIS A 220 -34.08 -40.03 -4.79
N ALA A 221 -33.26 -41.07 -4.84
CA ALA A 221 -33.20 -42.03 -5.94
C ALA A 221 -33.38 -43.45 -5.40
N ILE A 222 -33.96 -44.35 -6.21
CA ILE A 222 -34.10 -45.77 -5.88
C ILE A 222 -32.94 -46.51 -6.55
N CYS A 223 -32.13 -47.25 -5.78
CA CYS A 223 -31.05 -48.05 -6.35
C CYS A 223 -31.60 -49.28 -7.10
N PRO A 224 -30.83 -49.86 -8.05
CA PRO A 224 -31.28 -51.01 -8.83
C PRO A 224 -31.73 -52.21 -7.99
N ASP A 225 -31.05 -52.49 -6.88
CA ASP A 225 -31.40 -53.59 -5.98
C ASP A 225 -32.76 -53.37 -5.30
N CYS A 226 -33.03 -52.14 -4.86
CA CYS A 226 -34.31 -51.75 -4.29
C CYS A 226 -35.41 -51.77 -5.34
N LEU A 227 -35.13 -51.34 -6.58
CA LEU A 227 -36.07 -51.40 -7.69
C LEU A 227 -36.48 -52.85 -7.99
N ASN A 228 -35.51 -53.77 -8.09
CA ASN A 228 -35.76 -55.21 -8.29
C ASN A 228 -36.64 -55.80 -7.19
N LYS A 229 -36.51 -55.34 -5.95
CA LYS A 229 -37.25 -55.86 -4.80
C LYS A 229 -38.66 -55.28 -4.67
N LEU A 230 -38.81 -53.97 -4.88
CA LEU A 230 -40.07 -53.24 -4.70
C LEU A 230 -40.96 -53.31 -5.96
N TYR A 231 -40.34 -53.34 -7.14
CA TYR A 231 -41.01 -53.31 -8.43
C TYR A 231 -40.37 -54.30 -9.42
N PRO A 232 -40.41 -55.62 -9.13
CA PRO A 232 -39.75 -56.63 -9.94
C PRO A 232 -40.19 -56.64 -11.40
N GLU A 233 -41.44 -56.28 -11.69
CA GLU A 233 -41.99 -56.21 -13.05
C GLU A 233 -41.39 -55.07 -13.87
N LEU A 234 -41.26 -53.87 -13.28
CA LEU A 234 -40.62 -52.71 -13.90
C LEU A 234 -39.09 -52.86 -13.98
N ALA A 235 -38.49 -53.61 -13.07
CA ALA A 235 -37.04 -53.73 -13.01
C ALA A 235 -36.48 -54.47 -14.25
N ASN A 236 -37.22 -55.43 -14.80
CA ASN A 236 -36.84 -56.08 -16.06
C ASN A 236 -36.84 -55.09 -17.23
N GLU A 237 -37.83 -54.21 -17.32
CA GLU A 237 -37.96 -53.21 -18.39
C GLU A 237 -36.89 -52.11 -18.27
N VAL A 238 -36.64 -51.62 -17.04
CA VAL A 238 -35.61 -50.61 -16.76
C VAL A 238 -34.19 -51.14 -16.99
N ASN A 239 -33.92 -52.41 -16.66
CA ASN A 239 -32.60 -53.02 -16.92
C ASN A 239 -32.31 -53.18 -18.42
N VAL A 240 -33.33 -53.45 -19.24
CA VAL A 240 -33.19 -53.50 -20.71
C VAL A 240 -32.91 -52.11 -21.28
N LEU A 241 -33.58 -51.06 -20.79
CA LEU A 241 -33.34 -49.68 -21.21
C LEU A 241 -31.94 -49.18 -20.81
N MET A 242 -31.49 -49.45 -19.58
CA MET A 242 -30.14 -49.08 -19.11
C MET A 242 -29.00 -49.85 -19.81
N GLN A 243 -29.30 -50.93 -20.53
CA GLN A 243 -28.35 -51.66 -21.39
C GLN A 243 -28.33 -51.12 -22.82
N ALA A 244 -29.46 -50.62 -23.33
CA ALA A 244 -29.57 -50.02 -24.65
C ALA A 244 -28.89 -48.63 -24.75
N GLU A 245 -28.89 -47.83 -23.68
CA GLU A 245 -28.23 -46.51 -23.64
C GLU A 245 -26.70 -46.55 -23.40
N ARG A 246 -26.14 -47.74 -23.17
CA ARG A 246 -24.71 -47.93 -22.91
C ARG A 246 -23.86 -48.22 -24.16
N HIS A 247 -24.49 -48.18 -25.34
CA HIS A 247 -23.89 -48.30 -26.68
C HIS A 247 -24.08 -46.99 -27.45
#